data_AF-A0A073IYI3-F1
#
_entry.id   AF-A0A073IYI3-F1
#
_cell.length_a   1.000
_cell.length_b   1.000
_cell.length_c   1.000
_cell.angle_alpha   90.00
_cell.angle_beta   90.00
_cell.angle_gamma   90.00
#
_symmetry.space_group_name_H-M   'P 1'
#
loop_
_entity.id
_entity.type
_entity.pdbx_description
1 polymer ?
#
loop_
_entity_poly.entity_id
_entity_poly.type
_entity_poly.pdbx_seq_one_letter_code
_entity_poly.pdbx_strand_id
1 'polypeptide(L)'
;MEIARDEEDACRVPKSPSDLAETAYLRNGYRAILRILIAEEALASETCTCLLDQFTWDQALEALPRFQTSDNPRLPFKVLDLYAKADALEVQLAEACAE
;
A
#
# COMPACT_ATOMS: atom_id res chain seq x y z
N MET A 1 -14.73 6.52 22.87
CA MET A 1 -13.28 6.49 23.11
C MET A 1 -12.62 6.84 21.78
N GLU A 2 -12.28 8.12 21.59
CA GLU A 2 -11.42 8.54 20.48
C GLU A 2 -10.00 8.12 20.86
N ILE A 3 -9.47 7.15 20.13
CA ILE A 3 -8.05 6.83 20.22
C ILE A 3 -7.38 7.92 19.38
N ALA A 4 -6.61 8.81 20.02
CA ALA A 4 -5.76 9.74 19.31
C ALA A 4 -4.83 8.91 18.42
N ARG A 5 -4.91 9.12 17.11
CA ARG A 5 -4.00 8.46 16.16
C ARG A 5 -2.63 9.06 16.39
N ASP A 6 -1.65 8.22 16.75
CA ASP A 6 -0.24 8.61 16.69
C ASP A 6 0.10 9.10 15.27
N GLU A 7 1.06 10.01 15.12
CA GLU A 7 1.47 10.51 13.80
C GLU A 7 1.94 9.39 12.86
N GLU A 8 2.49 8.30 13.40
CA GLU A 8 2.77 7.07 12.64
C GLU A 8 1.49 6.41 12.09
N ASP A 9 0.37 6.45 12.81
CA ASP A 9 -0.93 5.93 12.34
C ASP A 9 -1.59 6.89 11.34
N ALA A 10 -1.21 8.18 11.34
CA ALA A 10 -1.64 9.15 10.34
C ALA A 10 -1.05 8.84 8.95
N CYS A 11 0.14 8.25 8.89
CA CYS A 11 0.75 7.86 7.62
C CYS A 11 0.39 6.44 7.15
N ARG A 12 -0.40 5.70 7.93
CA ARG A 12 -0.77 4.34 7.59
C ARG A 12 -1.87 4.32 6.53
N VAL A 13 -1.65 3.58 5.44
CA VAL A 13 -2.67 3.39 4.40
C VAL A 13 -3.97 2.88 5.03
N PRO A 14 -5.10 3.58 4.85
CA PRO A 14 -6.37 3.24 5.50
C PRO A 14 -6.95 1.94 4.93
N LYS A 15 -8.06 1.47 5.53
CA LYS A 15 -8.85 0.41 4.90
C LYS A 15 -9.36 0.89 3.54
N SER A 16 -9.36 0.00 2.56
CA SER A 16 -9.87 0.32 1.23
C SER A 16 -11.38 0.59 1.25
N PRO A 17 -11.88 1.55 0.44
CA PRO A 17 -13.30 1.80 0.25
C PRO A 17 -14.03 0.53 -0.19
N SER A 18 -15.26 0.33 0.30
CA SER A 18 -16.03 -0.88 0.00
C SER A 18 -16.41 -1.02 -1.48
N ASP A 19 -16.55 0.11 -2.17
CA ASP A 19 -16.88 0.27 -3.58
C ASP A 19 -15.65 0.21 -4.51
N LEU A 20 -14.43 0.18 -3.96
CA LEU A 20 -13.19 0.11 -4.75
C LEU A 20 -13.12 -1.14 -5.64
N ALA A 21 -13.58 -2.29 -5.13
CA ALA A 21 -13.60 -3.54 -5.88
C ALA A 21 -14.63 -4.52 -5.29
N GLU A 22 -15.11 -5.43 -6.13
CA GLU A 22 -16.19 -6.39 -5.81
C GLU A 22 -15.91 -7.21 -4.54
N THR A 23 -14.68 -7.73 -4.41
CA THR A 23 -14.33 -8.66 -3.33
C THR A 23 -13.35 -8.05 -2.33
N ALA A 24 -13.43 -8.51 -1.08
CA ALA A 24 -12.46 -8.13 -0.06
C ALA A 24 -11.03 -8.54 -0.44
N TYR A 25 -10.87 -9.65 -1.16
CA TYR A 25 -9.58 -10.09 -1.67
C TYR A 25 -8.96 -9.05 -2.62
N LEU A 26 -9.73 -8.55 -3.59
CA LEU A 26 -9.25 -7.51 -4.51
C LEU A 26 -8.93 -6.21 -3.77
N ARG A 27 -9.84 -5.75 -2.91
CA ARG A 27 -9.66 -4.56 -2.08
C ARG A 27 -8.44 -4.64 -1.17
N ASN A 28 -8.12 -5.82 -0.63
CA ASN A 28 -6.94 -6.05 0.19
C ASN A 28 -5.66 -6.05 -0.65
N GLY A 29 -5.70 -6.57 -1.87
CA GLY A 29 -4.58 -6.48 -2.81
C GLY A 29 -4.28 -5.06 -3.24
N TYR A 30 -5.30 -4.27 -3.60
CA TYR A 30 -5.10 -2.85 -3.93
C TYR A 30 -4.56 -2.04 -2.75
N ARG A 31 -4.98 -2.35 -1.52
CA ARG A 31 -4.38 -1.77 -0.32
C ARG A 31 -2.89 -2.10 -0.20
N ALA A 32 -2.49 -3.34 -0.45
CA ALA A 32 -1.09 -3.73 -0.44
C ALA A 32 -0.29 -3.04 -1.56
N ILE A 33 -0.86 -2.94 -2.78
CA ILE A 33 -0.25 -2.20 -3.89
C ILE A 33 -0.04 -0.74 -3.51
N LEU A 34 -1.04 -0.07 -2.93
CA LEU A 34 -0.92 1.33 -2.51
C LEU A 34 0.21 1.54 -1.49
N ARG A 35 0.34 0.64 -0.51
CA ARG A 35 1.47 0.64 0.45
C ARG A 35 2.81 0.52 -0.26
N ILE A 36 2.91 -0.42 -1.22
CA ILE A 36 4.13 -0.62 -2.01
C ILE A 36 4.49 0.65 -2.78
N LEU A 37 3.52 1.27 -3.47
CA LEU A 37 3.77 2.48 -4.26
C LEU A 37 4.29 3.64 -3.41
N ILE A 38 3.68 3.87 -2.24
CA ILE A 38 4.09 4.92 -1.30
C ILE A 38 5.50 4.65 -0.78
N ALA A 39 5.78 3.42 -0.35
CA ALA A 39 7.09 3.07 0.20
C ALA A 39 8.21 3.09 -0.88
N GLU A 40 7.92 2.63 -2.10
CA GLU A 40 8.84 2.74 -3.24
C GLU A 40 9.17 4.20 -3.56
N GLU A 41 8.18 5.10 -3.56
CA GLU A 41 8.40 6.52 -3.80
C GLU A 41 9.18 7.19 -2.67
N ALA A 42 8.85 6.89 -1.41
CA ALA A 42 9.57 7.43 -0.26
C ALA A 42 11.06 7.05 -0.29
N LEU A 43 11.35 5.77 -0.59
CA LEU A 43 12.72 5.28 -0.75
C LEU A 43 13.43 5.90 -1.96
N ALA A 44 12.75 6.02 -3.11
CA ALA A 44 13.33 6.56 -4.34
C ALA A 44 13.64 8.07 -4.23
N SER A 45 12.80 8.80 -3.51
CA SER A 45 12.94 10.23 -3.24
C SER A 45 13.72 10.53 -1.96
N GLU A 46 14.26 9.49 -1.29
CA GLU A 46 15.01 9.58 -0.02
C GLU A 46 14.29 10.45 1.04
N THR A 47 12.97 10.35 1.11
CA THR A 47 12.14 11.16 2.00
C THR A 47 11.52 10.33 3.12
N CYS A 48 11.58 10.88 4.32
CA CYS A 48 10.96 10.33 5.52
C CYS A 48 9.63 11.00 5.86
N THR A 49 9.15 11.89 5.00
CA THR A 49 7.85 12.54 5.18
C THR A 49 6.72 11.61 4.75
N CYS A 50 5.55 11.77 5.36
CA CYS A 50 4.39 11.05 4.91
C CYS A 50 3.96 11.46 3.49
N LEU A 51 3.82 10.49 2.58
CA LEU A 51 3.37 10.73 1.20
C LEU A 51 1.93 10.26 0.94
N LEU A 52 1.20 9.85 1.98
CA LEU A 52 -0.13 9.23 1.82
C LEU A 52 -1.12 10.12 1.07
N ASP A 53 -1.03 11.44 1.22
CA ASP A 53 -1.88 12.44 0.55
C ASP A 53 -1.56 12.63 -0.94
N GLN A 54 -0.43 12.11 -1.42
CA GLN A 54 -0.01 12.16 -2.81
C GLN A 54 -0.43 10.92 -3.61
N PHE A 55 -0.98 9.91 -2.93
CA PHE A 55 -1.37 8.64 -3.52
C PHE A 55 -2.87 8.38 -3.39
N THR A 56 -3.44 7.80 -4.44
CA THR A 56 -4.86 7.52 -4.59
C THR A 56 -5.11 6.04 -4.87
N TRP A 57 -6.35 5.61 -4.65
CA TRP A 57 -6.76 4.25 -4.98
C TRP A 57 -6.71 3.97 -6.48
N ASP A 58 -6.92 4.97 -7.33
CA ASP A 58 -6.83 4.83 -8.78
C ASP A 58 -5.41 4.49 -9.24
N GLN A 59 -4.39 5.09 -8.63
CA GLN A 59 -2.99 4.70 -8.90
C GLN A 59 -2.70 3.24 -8.53
N ALA A 60 -3.32 2.72 -7.46
CA ALA A 60 -3.20 1.31 -7.11
C ALA A 60 -3.91 0.38 -8.13
N LEU A 61 -5.05 0.83 -8.69
CA LEU A 61 -5.76 0.12 -9.77
C LEU A 61 -4.91 0.11 -11.05
N GLU A 62 -4.37 1.25 -11.45
CA GLU A 62 -3.50 1.42 -12.63
C GLU A 62 -2.21 0.62 -12.53
N ALA A 63 -1.67 0.46 -11.30
CA ALA A 63 -0.47 -0.32 -11.05
C ALA A 63 -0.69 -1.84 -11.07
N LEU A 64 -1.93 -2.34 -11.12
CA LEU A 64 -2.25 -3.77 -11.09
C LEU A 64 -1.39 -4.62 -12.05
N PRO A 65 -1.16 -4.24 -13.32
CA PRO A 65 -0.36 -5.05 -14.24
C PRO A 65 1.08 -5.31 -13.76
N ARG A 66 1.66 -4.42 -12.93
CA ARG A 66 3.00 -4.62 -12.34
C ARG A 66 3.06 -5.79 -11.34
N PHE A 67 1.91 -6.15 -10.79
CA PHE A 67 1.76 -7.11 -9.70
C PHE A 67 0.95 -8.34 -10.09
N GLN A 68 0.47 -8.39 -11.33
CA GLN A 68 -0.36 -9.46 -11.82
C GLN A 68 0.44 -10.75 -11.97
N THR A 69 -0.02 -11.82 -11.32
CA THR A 69 0.54 -13.17 -11.39
C THR A 69 -0.40 -14.15 -12.09
N SER A 70 -1.61 -13.73 -12.44
CA SER A 70 -2.62 -14.55 -13.10
C SER A 70 -3.57 -13.72 -13.97
N ASP A 71 -4.03 -14.29 -15.08
CA ASP A 71 -5.07 -13.71 -15.93
C ASP A 71 -6.50 -13.89 -15.36
N ASN A 72 -6.66 -14.57 -14.23
CA ASN A 72 -7.96 -14.69 -13.57
C ASN A 72 -8.35 -13.35 -12.93
N PRO A 73 -9.40 -12.66 -13.40
CA PRO A 73 -9.77 -11.34 -12.88
C PRO A 73 -10.23 -11.38 -11.42
N ARG A 74 -10.61 -12.55 -10.89
CA ARG A 74 -10.95 -12.73 -9.47
C ARG A 74 -9.74 -13.01 -8.58
N LEU A 75 -8.64 -13.46 -9.17
CA LEU A 75 -7.40 -13.83 -8.48
C LEU A 75 -6.14 -13.30 -9.20
N PRO A 76 -6.05 -12.00 -9.53
CA PRO A 76 -5.00 -11.49 -10.40
C PRO A 76 -3.61 -11.52 -9.75
N PHE A 77 -3.50 -11.55 -8.41
CA PHE A 77 -2.24 -11.46 -7.67
C PHE A 77 -2.23 -12.32 -6.41
N LYS A 78 -1.07 -12.63 -5.85
CA LYS A 78 -0.99 -13.25 -4.52
C LYS A 78 -0.99 -12.19 -3.44
N VAL A 79 -2.14 -11.98 -2.79
CA VAL A 79 -2.32 -10.92 -1.78
C VAL A 79 -1.29 -11.03 -0.65
N LEU A 80 -0.99 -12.24 -0.18
CA LEU A 80 0.01 -12.43 0.87
C LEU A 80 1.41 -12.01 0.44
N ASP A 81 1.80 -12.27 -0.81
CA ASP A 81 3.09 -11.86 -1.35
C ASP A 81 3.18 -10.32 -1.48
N LEU A 82 2.06 -9.67 -1.84
CA LEU A 82 1.98 -8.20 -1.85
C LEU A 82 2.13 -7.60 -0.45
N TYR A 83 1.49 -8.19 0.55
CA TYR A 83 1.64 -7.77 1.94
C TYR A 83 3.08 -7.94 2.43
N ALA A 84 3.69 -9.11 2.16
CA ALA A 84 5.08 -9.34 2.51
C ALA A 84 6.03 -8.34 1.85
N LYS A 85 5.81 -8.00 0.57
CA LYS A 85 6.58 -6.97 -0.13
C LYS A 85 6.36 -5.58 0.49
N ALA A 86 5.12 -5.19 0.78
CA ALA A 86 4.81 -3.91 1.42
C ALA A 86 5.52 -3.79 2.78
N ASP A 87 5.40 -4.82 3.62
CA ASP A 87 6.00 -4.85 4.95
C ASP A 87 7.54 -4.76 4.86
N ALA A 88 8.16 -5.45 3.91
CA ALA A 88 9.61 -5.38 3.70
C ALA A 88 10.10 -3.99 3.25
N LEU A 89 9.31 -3.28 2.44
CA LEU A 89 9.63 -1.90 2.01
C LEU A 89 9.42 -0.90 3.14
N GLU A 90 8.36 -1.05 3.93
CA GLU A 90 8.09 -0.21 5.10
C GLU A 90 9.16 -0.38 6.18
N VAL A 91 9.67 -1.61 6.39
CA VAL A 91 10.83 -1.85 7.27
C VAL A 91 12.08 -1.16 6.73
N GLN A 92 12.39 -1.31 5.44
CA GLN A 92 13.53 -0.61 4.83
C GLN A 92 13.42 0.91 4.95
N LEU A 93 12.22 1.46 4.76
CA LEU A 93 11.96 2.89 4.92
C LEU A 93 12.17 3.32 6.37
N ALA A 94 11.66 2.56 7.35
CA ALA A 94 11.87 2.84 8.76
C ALA A 94 13.36 2.80 9.14
N GLU A 95 14.13 1.85 8.62
CA GLU A 95 15.59 1.76 8.82
C GLU A 95 16.32 2.94 8.17
N ALA A 96 15.93 3.35 6.96
CA ALA A 96 16.54 4.48 6.26
C ALA A 96 16.23 5.84 6.93
N CYS A 97 15.10 5.92 7.62
CA CYS A 97 14.63 7.12 8.32
C CYS A 97 14.98 7.15 9.81
N ALA A 98 15.59 6.09 10.35
CA ALA A 98 16.11 6.07 11.70
C ALA A 98 17.46 6.80 11.75
N GLU A 99 17.48 7.99 12.35
CA GLU A 99 18.70 8.75 12.67
C GLU A 99 19.29 8.36 14.03
#